data_AF-C1FE79-F1
#
_entry.id   AF-C1FE79-F1
#
_cell.length_a   1.000
_cell.length_b   1.000
_cell.length_c   1.000
_cell.angle_alpha   90.00
_cell.angle_beta   90.00
_cell.angle_gamma   90.00
#
_symmetry.space_group_name_H-M   'P 1'
#
loop_
_entity.id
_entity.type
_entity.pdbx_description
1 polymer ?
#
loop_
_entity_poly.entity_id
_entity_poly.type
_entity_poly.pdbx_seq_one_letter_code
_entity_poly.pdbx_strand_id
1 'polypeptide(L)'
;MKCCDESTDKVVGDIAAFFLSIKRRPSIRFQGSSERCRKVAEGFRHIAYEQEPELFDFRQNSGSSQLLVLDRMYDPVTPLLSQWTYQAMLHELFGIRGNRVRLSASANESQELVISSTSDEFYAKNMYSNYGDLGLAINELVDDFQAISKFNKQLDSIEDMQRFVENFPEFRQQSGNVSKHVTLMSEMSKLISENSLLAVSQVEQEIVCGSDRPYACRAVMDRLSDHKVKPFERLKLVLLFALRYGHEGSHQVDEMIATLSQQNVEYTNTMSLQHIIKLMRANTRISDLFGNQNFLARASKLVGGLKGDDTVYTQHQPFLIQTLESLAKGKMKDMDFPLLGDSHGSKDDKPQEIVVFMIGGVTFEEARFVAQINGSGNGLVITLGGTSIVNSTVFLQDLFRNC
;
A
#
# COMPACT_ATOMS: atom_id res chain seq x y z
N MET A 1 25.15 -7.19 13.64
CA MET A 1 25.54 -5.83 13.21
C MET A 1 26.08 -5.78 11.78
N LYS A 2 26.91 -6.72 11.29
CA LYS A 2 27.45 -6.67 9.90
C LYS A 2 26.42 -6.81 8.75
N CYS A 3 25.31 -7.55 8.91
CA CYS A 3 24.28 -7.65 7.85
C CYS A 3 23.48 -6.37 7.60
N CYS A 4 23.43 -5.41 8.54
CA CYS A 4 22.67 -4.17 8.34
C CYS A 4 23.41 -3.16 7.46
N ASP A 5 24.75 -3.19 7.44
CA ASP A 5 25.55 -2.17 6.75
C ASP A 5 25.59 -2.44 5.23
N GLU A 6 25.77 -3.70 4.79
CA GLU A 6 25.73 -4.06 3.35
C GLU A 6 24.37 -3.77 2.68
N SER A 7 23.27 -3.90 3.44
CA SER A 7 21.92 -3.55 2.94
C SER A 7 21.75 -2.04 2.75
N THR A 8 22.38 -1.23 3.62
CA THR A 8 22.28 0.22 3.59
C THR A 8 23.08 0.80 2.41
N ASP A 9 24.30 0.31 2.18
CA ASP A 9 25.15 0.77 1.07
C ASP A 9 24.50 0.51 -0.29
N LYS A 10 23.89 -0.68 -0.46
CA LYS A 10 23.14 -1.00 -1.68
C LYS A 10 21.97 -0.03 -1.88
N VAL A 11 21.18 0.24 -0.84
CA VAL A 11 20.05 1.18 -0.92
C VAL A 11 20.52 2.58 -1.29
N VAL A 12 21.61 3.04 -0.69
CA VAL A 12 22.21 4.34 -0.99
C VAL A 12 22.66 4.43 -2.45
N GLY A 13 23.34 3.39 -2.96
CA GLY A 13 23.74 3.29 -4.35
C GLY A 13 22.56 3.28 -5.33
N ASP A 14 21.50 2.52 -5.01
CA ASP A 14 20.28 2.44 -5.82
C ASP A 14 19.57 3.81 -5.90
N ILE A 15 19.49 4.54 -4.78
CA ILE A 15 18.94 5.91 -4.74
C ILE A 15 19.81 6.87 -5.58
N ALA A 16 21.14 6.79 -5.46
CA ALA A 16 22.06 7.59 -6.25
C ALA A 16 21.88 7.34 -7.76
N ALA A 17 21.81 6.07 -8.18
CA ALA A 17 21.56 5.69 -9.56
C ALA A 17 20.23 6.23 -10.09
N PHE A 18 19.18 6.20 -9.27
CA PHE A 18 17.89 6.80 -9.62
C PHE A 18 18.01 8.30 -9.88
N PHE A 19 18.61 9.08 -8.97
CA PHE A 19 18.78 10.53 -9.14
C PHE A 19 19.64 10.92 -10.35
N LEU A 20 20.66 10.12 -10.66
CA LEU A 20 21.45 10.26 -11.89
C LEU A 20 20.58 10.03 -13.13
N SER A 21 19.71 9.01 -13.11
CA SER A 21 18.83 8.68 -14.25
C SER A 21 17.82 9.79 -14.59
N ILE A 22 17.28 10.47 -13.57
CA ILE A 22 16.34 11.58 -13.74
C ILE A 22 17.04 12.95 -13.83
N LYS A 23 18.38 12.98 -13.74
CA LYS A 23 19.20 14.20 -13.77
C LYS A 23 18.75 15.23 -12.74
N ARG A 24 18.66 14.81 -11.48
CA ARG A 24 18.26 15.64 -10.34
C ARG A 24 19.28 15.56 -9.22
N ARG A 25 19.52 16.69 -8.56
CA ARG A 25 20.29 16.80 -7.32
C ARG A 25 19.37 17.39 -6.24
N PRO A 26 18.77 16.57 -5.37
CA PRO A 26 17.67 16.98 -4.52
C PRO A 26 18.14 17.53 -3.17
N SER A 27 17.36 18.42 -2.56
CA SER A 27 17.44 18.64 -1.11
C SER A 27 17.01 17.36 -0.37
N ILE A 28 17.59 17.06 0.80
CA ILE A 28 17.38 15.76 1.47
C ILE A 28 16.70 15.98 2.81
N ARG A 29 15.51 15.40 2.99
CA ARG A 29 14.83 15.26 4.27
C ARG A 29 14.68 13.79 4.62
N PHE A 30 14.67 13.49 5.91
CA PHE A 30 14.49 12.14 6.41
C PHE A 30 13.68 12.13 7.70
N GLN A 31 13.04 11.00 8.00
CA GLN A 31 12.32 10.83 9.26
C GLN A 31 13.29 10.81 10.45
N GLY A 32 13.24 11.85 11.28
CA GLY A 32 14.20 12.08 12.36
C GLY A 32 14.16 11.03 13.48
N SER A 33 13.05 10.30 13.61
CA SER A 33 12.92 9.21 14.58
C SER A 33 13.52 7.87 14.12
N SER A 34 13.97 7.74 12.86
CA SER A 34 14.55 6.51 12.33
C SER A 34 16.03 6.68 12.05
N GLU A 35 16.85 5.94 12.79
CA GLU A 35 18.30 5.86 12.56
C GLU A 35 18.63 5.27 11.18
N ARG A 36 17.79 4.37 10.67
CA ARG A 36 17.95 3.80 9.32
C ARG A 36 17.77 4.89 8.26
N CYS A 37 16.75 5.75 8.43
CA CYS A 37 16.52 6.88 7.54
C CYS A 37 17.68 7.88 7.56
N ARG A 38 18.22 8.18 8.74
CA ARG A 38 19.40 9.05 8.90
C ARG A 38 20.59 8.50 8.12
N LYS A 39 20.95 7.23 8.33
CA LYS A 39 22.07 6.58 7.64
C LYS A 39 21.94 6.59 6.12
N VAL A 40 20.74 6.28 5.59
CA VAL A 40 20.48 6.33 4.14
C VAL A 40 20.60 7.75 3.60
N ALA A 41 20.05 8.74 4.31
CA ALA A 41 20.12 10.14 3.90
C ALA A 41 21.57 10.68 3.91
N GLU A 42 22.34 10.37 4.95
CA GLU A 42 23.76 10.72 5.08
C GLU A 42 24.61 10.02 4.02
N GLY A 43 24.38 8.74 3.78
CA GLY A 43 25.07 7.98 2.73
C GLY A 43 24.82 8.55 1.33
N PHE A 44 23.57 8.85 0.99
CA PHE A 44 23.25 9.49 -0.29
C PHE A 44 23.88 10.88 -0.40
N ARG A 45 23.86 11.69 0.67
CA ARG A 45 24.54 12.99 0.70
C ARG A 45 26.04 12.84 0.46
N HIS A 46 26.69 11.87 1.11
CA HIS A 46 28.11 11.61 0.92
C HIS A 46 28.43 11.34 -0.55
N ILE A 47 27.70 10.43 -1.21
CA ILE A 47 27.90 10.15 -2.64
C ILE A 47 27.62 11.39 -3.50
N ALA A 48 26.45 12.01 -3.37
CA ALA A 48 26.00 13.03 -4.31
C ALA A 48 26.59 14.44 -4.08
N TYR A 49 27.15 14.71 -2.88
CA TYR A 49 27.63 16.04 -2.52
C TYR A 49 29.11 16.11 -2.13
N GLU A 50 29.70 15.02 -1.66
CA GLU A 50 31.07 15.03 -1.13
C GLU A 50 32.01 14.20 -2.02
N GLN A 51 31.58 13.01 -2.45
CA GLN A 51 32.39 12.07 -3.21
C GLN A 51 32.31 12.31 -4.73
N GLU A 52 31.10 12.42 -5.28
CA GLU A 52 30.87 12.50 -6.74
C GLU A 52 30.07 13.76 -7.15
N PRO A 53 30.40 14.97 -6.66
CA PRO A 53 29.59 16.17 -6.91
C PRO A 53 29.47 16.53 -8.39
N GLU A 54 30.46 16.18 -9.22
CA GLU A 54 30.48 16.44 -10.66
C GLU A 54 29.43 15.61 -11.42
N LEU A 55 29.14 14.38 -10.97
CA LEU A 55 28.11 13.54 -11.60
C LEU A 55 26.69 14.09 -11.39
N PHE A 56 26.52 14.93 -10.35
CA PHE A 56 25.24 15.55 -9.99
C PHE A 56 25.17 17.03 -10.36
N ASP A 57 26.14 17.56 -11.11
CA ASP A 57 26.12 18.94 -11.60
C ASP A 57 25.27 19.07 -12.88
N PHE A 58 23.95 19.13 -12.68
CA PHE A 58 22.98 19.31 -13.76
C PHE A 58 22.68 20.80 -13.96
N ARG A 59 22.64 21.26 -15.22
CA ARG A 59 22.32 22.66 -15.56
C ARG A 59 21.00 23.10 -14.87
N GLN A 60 21.06 24.23 -14.14
CA GLN A 60 20.09 24.79 -13.18
C GLN A 60 18.63 25.03 -13.64
N ASN A 61 18.18 24.52 -14.78
CA ASN A 61 16.80 24.72 -15.27
C ASN A 61 15.79 23.69 -14.72
N SER A 62 16.16 22.96 -13.68
CA SER A 62 15.36 21.88 -13.11
C SER A 62 14.75 22.36 -11.80
N GLY A 63 13.43 22.35 -11.67
CA GLY A 63 12.70 22.79 -10.48
C GLY A 63 13.21 22.21 -9.16
N SER A 64 12.82 22.83 -8.05
CA SER A 64 13.14 22.37 -6.69
C SER A 64 12.74 20.89 -6.50
N SER A 65 13.75 20.02 -6.37
CA SER A 65 13.59 18.58 -6.15
C SER A 65 13.97 18.23 -4.71
N GLN A 66 13.21 17.33 -4.09
CA GLN A 66 13.43 16.92 -2.71
C GLN A 66 13.31 15.41 -2.55
N LEU A 67 14.30 14.80 -1.90
CA LEU A 67 14.27 13.43 -1.43
C LEU A 67 13.69 13.42 -0.01
N LEU A 68 12.66 12.59 0.21
CA LEU A 68 12.10 12.31 1.52
C LEU A 68 12.30 10.82 1.85
N VAL A 69 13.15 10.53 2.84
CA VAL A 69 13.41 9.17 3.33
C VAL A 69 12.54 8.85 4.53
N LEU A 70 11.74 7.78 4.44
CA LEU A 70 10.77 7.35 5.44
C LEU A 70 11.00 5.89 5.85
N ASP A 71 10.54 5.52 7.05
CA ASP A 71 10.59 4.15 7.57
C ASP A 71 9.18 3.56 7.64
N ARG A 72 8.99 2.37 7.06
CA ARG A 72 7.69 1.67 7.06
C ARG A 72 7.15 1.44 8.46
N MET A 73 8.02 1.29 9.47
CA MET A 73 7.60 1.13 10.85
C MET A 73 6.92 2.37 11.46
N TYR A 74 6.96 3.53 10.77
CA TYR A 74 6.21 4.71 11.16
C TYR A 74 4.71 4.58 10.86
N ASP A 75 4.36 3.82 9.83
CA ASP A 75 2.98 3.49 9.45
C ASP A 75 2.84 1.99 9.16
N PRO A 76 2.75 1.17 10.23
CA PRO A 76 2.49 -0.26 10.11
C PRO A 76 0.99 -0.56 9.84
N VAL A 77 0.11 0.44 9.83
CA VAL A 77 -1.33 0.25 9.63
C VAL A 77 -1.63 0.02 8.16
N THR A 78 -1.16 0.93 7.29
CA THR A 78 -1.37 0.85 5.83
C THR A 78 -1.08 -0.54 5.23
N PRO A 79 0.06 -1.21 5.47
CA PRO A 79 0.33 -2.52 4.90
C PRO A 79 -0.52 -3.66 5.50
N LEU A 80 -1.20 -3.46 6.63
CA LEU A 80 -2.05 -4.49 7.25
C LEU A 80 -3.51 -4.46 6.77
N LEU A 81 -3.94 -3.38 6.12
CA LEU A 81 -5.33 -3.23 5.71
C LEU A 81 -5.66 -4.03 4.46
N SER A 82 -6.85 -4.65 4.45
CA SER A 82 -7.44 -5.23 3.25
C SER A 82 -7.64 -4.15 2.19
N GLN A 83 -7.31 -4.50 0.93
CA GLN A 83 -7.27 -3.55 -0.18
C GLN A 83 -8.42 -3.79 -1.16
N TRP A 84 -9.07 -2.70 -1.59
CA TRP A 84 -10.29 -2.75 -2.42
C TRP A 84 -10.17 -2.00 -3.75
N THR A 85 -8.95 -1.61 -4.13
CA THR A 85 -8.68 -1.04 -5.46
C THR A 85 -7.95 -2.05 -6.30
N TYR A 86 -8.21 -2.08 -7.62
CA TYR A 86 -7.89 -3.25 -8.43
C TYR A 86 -6.43 -3.74 -8.30
N GLN A 87 -5.44 -2.87 -8.49
CA GLN A 87 -4.03 -3.23 -8.37
C GLN A 87 -3.64 -3.66 -6.96
N ALA A 88 -4.10 -2.93 -5.95
CA ALA A 88 -3.77 -3.22 -4.55
C ALA A 88 -4.40 -4.53 -4.08
N MET A 89 -5.64 -4.80 -4.48
CA MET A 89 -6.38 -6.02 -4.18
C MET A 89 -5.75 -7.25 -4.85
N LEU A 90 -5.32 -7.12 -6.11
CA LEU A 90 -4.57 -8.20 -6.78
C LEU A 90 -3.28 -8.54 -6.04
N HIS A 91 -2.54 -7.52 -5.59
CA HIS A 91 -1.31 -7.72 -4.84
C HIS A 91 -1.55 -8.30 -3.44
N GLU A 92 -2.63 -7.90 -2.77
CA GLU A 92 -3.01 -8.42 -1.46
C GLU A 92 -3.42 -9.91 -1.55
N LEU A 93 -4.28 -10.27 -2.51
CA LEU A 93 -4.84 -11.62 -2.61
C LEU A 93 -3.92 -12.64 -3.27
N PHE A 94 -3.20 -12.25 -4.32
CA PHE A 94 -2.40 -13.18 -5.13
C PHE A 94 -0.89 -12.87 -5.13
N GLY A 95 -0.54 -11.62 -4.81
CA GLY A 95 0.81 -11.12 -5.00
C GLY A 95 1.10 -10.79 -6.47
N ILE A 96 1.77 -9.66 -6.68
CA ILE A 96 2.29 -9.25 -7.99
C ILE A 96 3.79 -9.35 -7.93
N ARG A 97 4.41 -10.14 -8.81
CA ARG A 97 5.87 -10.30 -8.90
C ARG A 97 6.30 -10.17 -10.35
N GLY A 98 7.14 -9.18 -10.65
CA GLY A 98 7.58 -8.92 -12.03
C GLY A 98 6.41 -8.71 -13.00
N ASN A 99 5.40 -7.93 -12.60
CA ASN A 99 4.18 -7.68 -13.36
C ASN A 99 3.37 -8.95 -13.70
N ARG A 100 3.48 -9.98 -12.87
CA ARG A 100 2.76 -11.25 -13.04
C ARG A 100 2.00 -11.61 -11.78
N VAL A 101 0.81 -12.16 -11.97
CA VAL A 101 -0.06 -12.74 -10.95
C VAL A 101 -0.20 -14.22 -11.23
N ARG A 102 -0.08 -15.06 -10.20
CA ARG A 102 -0.29 -16.50 -10.33
C ARG A 102 -1.62 -16.87 -9.67
N LEU A 103 -2.51 -17.42 -10.48
CA LEU A 103 -3.78 -17.95 -10.01
C LEU A 103 -3.63 -19.44 -9.76
N SER A 104 -4.05 -19.88 -8.58
CA SER A 104 -4.09 -21.29 -8.23
C SER A 104 -5.43 -21.88 -8.68
N ALA A 105 -5.50 -22.32 -9.93
CA ALA A 105 -6.71 -22.92 -10.49
C ALA A 105 -6.99 -24.33 -9.90
N SER A 106 -5.93 -25.06 -9.50
CA SER A 106 -5.99 -26.33 -8.77
C SER A 106 -4.61 -26.69 -8.18
N ALA A 107 -4.50 -27.77 -7.41
CA ALA A 107 -3.24 -28.21 -6.77
C ALA A 107 -2.08 -28.47 -7.75
N ASN A 108 -2.37 -28.71 -9.05
CA ASN A 108 -1.36 -29.09 -10.06
C ASN A 108 -1.29 -28.15 -11.27
N GLU A 109 -2.18 -27.15 -11.39
CA GLU A 109 -2.17 -26.20 -12.50
C GLU A 109 -2.22 -24.76 -11.98
N SER A 110 -1.13 -24.02 -12.23
CA SER A 110 -1.04 -22.60 -11.93
C SER A 110 -1.05 -21.81 -13.23
N GLN A 111 -1.99 -20.88 -13.37
CA GLN A 111 -2.07 -19.96 -14.50
C GLN A 111 -1.35 -18.66 -14.15
N GLU A 112 -0.39 -18.25 -14.97
CA GLU A 112 0.32 -16.97 -14.78
C GLU A 112 -0.23 -15.92 -15.76
N LEU A 113 -0.66 -14.78 -15.22
CA LEU A 113 -1.24 -13.67 -15.96
C LEU A 113 -0.35 -12.44 -15.86
N VAL A 114 -0.10 -11.77 -16.99
CA VAL A 114 0.66 -10.52 -17.04
C VAL A 114 -0.27 -9.34 -16.77
N ILE A 115 0.15 -8.47 -15.86
CA ILE A 115 -0.56 -7.27 -15.41
C ILE A 115 0.36 -6.07 -15.62
N SER A 116 0.10 -5.27 -16.66
CA SER A 116 0.94 -4.14 -17.03
C SER A 116 0.12 -3.02 -17.66
N SER A 117 0.15 -1.83 -17.06
CA SER A 117 -0.57 -0.65 -17.57
C SER A 117 -0.05 -0.13 -18.91
N THR A 118 1.14 -0.55 -19.34
CA THR A 118 1.71 -0.12 -20.64
C THR A 118 1.23 -0.95 -21.82
N SER A 119 0.79 -2.19 -21.58
CA SER A 119 0.38 -3.14 -22.63
C SER A 119 -1.11 -3.49 -22.56
N ASP A 120 -1.82 -2.96 -21.57
CA ASP A 120 -3.21 -3.29 -21.28
C ASP A 120 -3.98 -2.04 -20.86
N GLU A 121 -4.75 -1.52 -21.80
CA GLU A 121 -5.53 -0.29 -21.65
C GLU A 121 -6.65 -0.44 -20.62
N PHE A 122 -7.29 -1.62 -20.55
CA PHE A 122 -8.33 -1.88 -19.57
C PHE A 122 -7.75 -1.82 -18.15
N TYR A 123 -6.61 -2.48 -17.93
CA TYR A 123 -5.91 -2.41 -16.66
C TYR A 123 -5.45 -0.99 -16.34
N ALA A 124 -4.85 -0.27 -17.30
CA ALA A 124 -4.40 1.10 -17.09
C ALA A 124 -5.54 2.04 -16.65
N LYS A 125 -6.72 1.91 -17.25
CA LYS A 125 -7.91 2.69 -16.91
C LYS A 125 -8.47 2.32 -15.53
N ASN A 126 -8.43 1.05 -15.15
CA ASN A 126 -9.14 0.53 -13.98
C ASN A 126 -8.25 0.13 -12.79
N MET A 127 -6.91 0.27 -12.88
CA MET A 127 -5.98 -0.19 -11.83
C MET A 127 -6.23 0.44 -10.46
N TYR A 128 -6.86 1.62 -10.42
CA TYR A 128 -7.22 2.34 -9.21
C TYR A 128 -8.72 2.38 -8.90
N SER A 129 -9.55 1.77 -9.75
CA SER A 129 -11.00 1.64 -9.51
C SER A 129 -11.25 0.79 -8.28
N ASN A 130 -12.27 1.13 -7.50
CA ASN A 130 -12.70 0.29 -6.39
C ASN A 130 -13.38 -1.00 -6.91
N TYR A 131 -13.54 -1.99 -6.03
CA TYR A 131 -14.09 -3.29 -6.40
C TYR A 131 -15.48 -3.24 -7.06
N GLY A 132 -16.35 -2.33 -6.62
CA GLY A 132 -17.69 -2.15 -7.20
C GLY A 132 -17.62 -1.60 -8.62
N ASP A 133 -16.88 -0.49 -8.81
CA ASP A 133 -16.70 0.14 -10.12
C ASP A 133 -15.96 -0.78 -11.10
N LEU A 134 -15.01 -1.57 -10.60
CA LEU A 134 -14.33 -2.60 -11.40
C LEU A 134 -15.32 -3.63 -11.93
N GLY A 135 -16.28 -4.08 -11.10
CA GLY A 135 -17.32 -5.01 -11.53
C GLY A 135 -18.17 -4.43 -12.68
N LEU A 136 -18.56 -3.16 -12.57
CA LEU A 136 -19.29 -2.45 -13.63
C LEU A 136 -18.46 -2.33 -14.91
N ALA A 137 -17.18 -1.97 -14.79
CA ALA A 137 -16.26 -1.85 -15.94
C ALA A 137 -16.03 -3.20 -16.64
N ILE A 138 -16.01 -4.31 -15.90
CA ILE A 138 -15.88 -5.65 -16.49
C ILE A 138 -17.16 -6.07 -17.22
N ASN A 139 -18.34 -5.75 -16.69
CA ASN A 139 -19.60 -5.97 -17.40
C ASN A 139 -19.60 -5.21 -18.73
N GLU A 140 -19.25 -3.92 -18.72
CA GLU A 140 -19.15 -3.10 -19.93
C GLU A 140 -18.14 -3.70 -20.93
N LEU A 141 -16.97 -4.16 -20.45
CA LEU A 141 -15.96 -4.81 -21.28
C LEU A 141 -16.49 -6.09 -21.97
N VAL A 142 -17.32 -6.87 -21.28
CA VAL A 142 -17.93 -8.10 -21.84
C VAL A 142 -19.04 -7.75 -22.83
N ASP A 143 -19.88 -6.77 -22.53
CA ASP A 143 -20.97 -6.30 -23.40
C ASP A 143 -20.44 -5.73 -24.73
N ASP A 144 -19.42 -4.88 -24.66
CA ASP A 144 -18.74 -4.32 -25.85
C ASP A 144 -18.19 -5.43 -26.74
N PHE A 145 -17.60 -6.46 -26.13
CA PHE A 145 -17.06 -7.58 -26.87
C PHE A 145 -18.16 -8.47 -27.48
N GLN A 146 -19.28 -8.69 -26.77
CA GLN A 146 -20.44 -9.41 -27.30
C GLN A 146 -21.02 -8.72 -28.55
N ALA A 147 -21.13 -7.39 -28.51
CA ALA A 147 -21.61 -6.59 -29.62
C ALA A 147 -20.71 -6.72 -30.86
N ILE A 148 -19.38 -6.70 -30.68
CA ILE A 148 -18.40 -6.87 -31.76
C ILE A 148 -18.47 -8.30 -32.34
N SER A 149 -18.61 -9.30 -31.46
CA SER A 149 -18.61 -10.71 -31.82
C SER A 149 -19.95 -11.21 -32.37
N LYS A 150 -20.97 -10.33 -32.42
CA LYS A 150 -22.37 -10.65 -32.81
C LYS A 150 -22.96 -11.81 -32.00
N PHE A 151 -22.55 -11.93 -30.74
CA PHE A 151 -22.98 -13.00 -29.84
C PHE A 151 -23.89 -12.38 -28.79
N ASN A 152 -25.20 -12.62 -28.87
CA ASN A 152 -26.16 -12.03 -27.93
C ASN A 152 -26.52 -13.06 -26.86
N LYS A 153 -25.86 -13.01 -25.71
CA LYS A 153 -26.26 -13.75 -24.50
C LYS A 153 -26.37 -12.80 -23.33
N GLN A 154 -27.51 -12.85 -22.65
CA GLN A 154 -27.67 -12.15 -21.40
C GLN A 154 -26.78 -12.82 -20.33
N LEU A 155 -25.83 -12.08 -19.79
CA LEU A 155 -24.92 -12.52 -18.71
C LEU A 155 -25.16 -11.58 -17.52
N ASP A 156 -25.82 -12.08 -16.47
CA ASP A 156 -26.24 -11.25 -15.34
C ASP A 156 -25.27 -11.36 -14.13
N SER A 157 -24.31 -12.30 -14.17
CA SER A 157 -23.38 -12.58 -13.07
C SER A 157 -21.92 -12.81 -13.50
N ILE A 158 -20.99 -12.66 -12.56
CA ILE A 158 -19.55 -12.94 -12.81
C ILE A 158 -19.34 -14.41 -13.12
N GLU A 159 -20.10 -15.30 -12.48
CA GLU A 159 -20.08 -16.73 -12.74
C GLU A 159 -20.54 -17.04 -14.18
N ASP A 160 -21.56 -16.34 -14.68
CA ASP A 160 -22.02 -16.51 -16.06
C ASP A 160 -20.96 -16.02 -17.06
N MET A 161 -20.32 -14.88 -16.79
CA MET A 161 -19.21 -14.37 -17.59
C MET A 161 -18.03 -15.34 -17.63
N GLN A 162 -17.65 -15.93 -16.48
CA GLN A 162 -16.58 -16.92 -16.44
C GLN A 162 -16.94 -18.17 -17.26
N ARG A 163 -18.14 -18.73 -17.05
CA ARG A 163 -18.62 -19.90 -17.81
C ARG A 163 -18.66 -19.61 -19.31
N PHE A 164 -19.02 -18.40 -19.69
CA PHE A 164 -19.01 -17.99 -21.08
C PHE A 164 -17.58 -17.97 -21.66
N VAL A 165 -16.62 -17.35 -20.97
CA VAL A 165 -15.20 -17.34 -21.38
C VAL A 165 -14.58 -18.76 -21.44
N GLU A 166 -15.03 -19.68 -20.59
CA GLU A 166 -14.58 -21.08 -20.58
C GLU A 166 -15.18 -21.93 -21.70
N ASN A 167 -16.48 -21.78 -21.96
CA ASN A 167 -17.20 -22.61 -22.94
C ASN A 167 -17.00 -22.17 -24.40
N PHE A 168 -16.43 -20.99 -24.64
CA PHE A 168 -16.18 -20.46 -25.98
C PHE A 168 -14.68 -20.17 -26.18
N PRO A 169 -13.85 -21.17 -26.54
CA PRO A 169 -12.40 -20.99 -26.69
C PRO A 169 -12.00 -19.97 -27.77
N GLU A 170 -12.81 -19.82 -28.81
CA GLU A 170 -12.67 -18.79 -29.84
C GLU A 170 -12.68 -17.37 -29.23
N PHE A 171 -13.42 -17.17 -28.14
CA PHE A 171 -13.45 -15.94 -27.35
C PHE A 171 -12.07 -15.62 -26.75
N ARG A 172 -11.38 -16.63 -26.21
CA ARG A 172 -10.02 -16.47 -25.65
C ARG A 172 -9.00 -16.14 -26.75
N GLN A 173 -9.16 -16.70 -27.94
CA GLN A 173 -8.31 -16.38 -29.09
C GLN A 173 -8.56 -14.99 -29.65
N GLN A 174 -9.83 -14.52 -29.64
CA GLN A 174 -10.21 -13.21 -30.17
C GLN A 174 -10.02 -12.06 -29.19
N SER A 175 -10.12 -12.29 -27.87
CA SER A 175 -9.82 -11.29 -26.84
C SER A 175 -9.25 -11.87 -25.54
N GLY A 176 -7.92 -11.97 -25.52
CA GLY A 176 -7.18 -12.40 -24.33
C GLY A 176 -7.36 -11.45 -23.12
N ASN A 177 -7.60 -10.15 -23.35
CA ASN A 177 -7.80 -9.19 -22.25
C ASN A 177 -9.14 -9.37 -21.54
N VAL A 178 -10.24 -9.58 -22.28
CA VAL A 178 -11.56 -9.83 -21.66
C VAL A 178 -11.49 -11.10 -20.81
N SER A 179 -10.96 -12.19 -21.37
CA SER A 179 -10.78 -13.45 -20.63
C SER A 179 -9.95 -13.25 -19.36
N LYS A 180 -8.82 -12.53 -19.45
CA LYS A 180 -7.93 -12.27 -18.32
C LYS A 180 -8.65 -11.54 -17.18
N HIS A 181 -9.35 -10.44 -17.48
CA HIS A 181 -9.98 -9.63 -16.43
C HIS A 181 -11.22 -10.29 -15.82
N VAL A 182 -12.01 -11.02 -16.62
CA VAL A 182 -13.11 -11.83 -16.11
C VAL A 182 -12.59 -12.93 -15.16
N THR A 183 -11.53 -13.65 -15.55
CA THR A 183 -10.92 -14.67 -14.68
C THR A 183 -10.39 -14.07 -13.38
N LEU A 184 -9.67 -12.93 -13.43
CA LEU A 184 -9.17 -12.26 -12.24
C LEU A 184 -10.31 -11.83 -11.31
N MET A 185 -11.38 -11.25 -11.86
CA MET A 185 -12.53 -10.82 -11.07
C MET A 185 -13.24 -11.99 -10.39
N SER A 186 -13.41 -13.10 -11.10
CA SER A 186 -14.03 -14.29 -10.52
C SER A 186 -13.20 -14.87 -9.38
N GLU A 187 -11.89 -15.04 -9.57
CA GLU A 187 -11.02 -15.55 -8.50
C GLU A 187 -10.96 -14.61 -7.29
N MET A 188 -10.97 -13.29 -7.50
CA MET A 188 -11.09 -12.32 -6.40
C MET A 188 -12.43 -12.47 -5.67
N SER A 189 -13.54 -12.52 -6.39
CA SER A 189 -14.89 -12.68 -5.82
C SER A 189 -14.98 -13.94 -4.97
N LYS A 190 -14.47 -15.06 -5.48
CA LYS A 190 -14.38 -16.34 -4.77
C LYS A 190 -13.61 -16.20 -3.46
N LEU A 191 -12.39 -15.65 -3.48
CA LEU A 191 -11.59 -15.48 -2.26
C LEU A 191 -12.22 -14.51 -1.25
N ILE A 192 -12.88 -13.45 -1.72
CA ILE A 192 -13.59 -12.49 -0.87
C ILE A 192 -14.74 -13.17 -0.14
N SER A 193 -15.54 -13.97 -0.85
CA SER A 193 -16.68 -14.70 -0.27
C SER A 193 -16.26 -15.85 0.64
N GLU A 194 -15.30 -16.68 0.22
CA GLU A 194 -14.85 -17.85 0.98
C GLU A 194 -14.23 -17.47 2.33
N ASN A 195 -13.53 -16.33 2.39
CA ASN A 195 -12.78 -15.90 3.58
C ASN A 195 -13.47 -14.77 4.36
N SER A 196 -14.72 -14.42 4.02
CA SER A 196 -15.49 -13.34 4.66
C SER A 196 -14.77 -11.97 4.66
N LEU A 197 -14.01 -11.64 3.61
CA LEU A 197 -13.09 -10.49 3.63
C LEU A 197 -13.80 -9.14 3.75
N LEU A 198 -15.01 -8.98 3.23
CA LEU A 198 -15.81 -7.75 3.42
C LEU A 198 -16.11 -7.51 4.90
N ALA A 199 -16.44 -8.58 5.63
CA ALA A 199 -16.78 -8.50 7.05
C ALA A 199 -15.54 -8.32 7.93
N VAL A 200 -14.38 -8.83 7.52
CA VAL A 200 -13.09 -8.53 8.15
C VAL A 200 -12.74 -7.06 7.93
N SER A 201 -12.76 -6.60 6.68
CA SER A 201 -12.35 -5.25 6.33
C SER A 201 -13.23 -4.17 6.95
N GLN A 202 -14.52 -4.43 7.13
CA GLN A 202 -15.38 -3.53 7.90
C GLN A 202 -14.82 -3.31 9.32
N VAL A 203 -14.43 -4.37 10.02
CA VAL A 203 -13.85 -4.27 11.37
C VAL A 203 -12.48 -3.58 11.33
N GLU A 204 -11.66 -3.83 10.30
CA GLU A 204 -10.39 -3.11 10.11
C GLU A 204 -10.60 -1.60 10.01
N GLN A 205 -11.55 -1.16 9.16
CA GLN A 205 -11.87 0.26 8.97
C GLN A 205 -12.48 0.88 10.23
N GLU A 206 -13.36 0.17 10.93
CA GLU A 206 -13.92 0.60 12.21
C GLU A 206 -12.82 0.82 13.27
N ILE A 207 -11.86 -0.11 13.35
CA ILE A 207 -10.68 0.05 14.21
C ILE A 207 -9.90 1.27 13.76
N VAL A 208 -9.51 1.39 12.49
CA VAL A 208 -8.57 2.45 12.07
C VAL A 208 -9.19 3.83 12.01
N CYS A 209 -10.49 3.94 11.71
CA CYS A 209 -11.12 5.24 11.46
C CYS A 209 -11.84 5.83 12.67
N GLY A 210 -12.35 5.08 13.66
CA GLY A 210 -13.12 5.82 14.68
C GLY A 210 -13.93 5.10 15.75
N SER A 211 -14.09 3.79 15.75
CA SER A 211 -15.04 3.15 16.66
C SER A 211 -14.63 3.27 18.14
N ASP A 212 -15.59 3.17 19.07
CA ASP A 212 -15.24 3.08 20.49
C ASP A 212 -14.56 1.73 20.79
N ARG A 213 -13.61 1.74 21.73
CA ARG A 213 -12.81 0.56 22.09
C ARG A 213 -13.65 -0.65 22.51
N PRO A 214 -14.70 -0.53 23.34
CA PRO A 214 -15.58 -1.66 23.66
C PRO A 214 -16.25 -2.29 22.44
N TYR A 215 -16.78 -1.48 21.53
CA TYR A 215 -17.37 -1.96 20.28
C TYR A 215 -16.32 -2.66 19.41
N ALA A 216 -15.17 -2.02 19.17
CA ALA A 216 -14.08 -2.61 18.38
C ALA A 216 -13.59 -3.94 18.99
N CYS A 217 -13.50 -4.03 20.31
CA CYS A 217 -13.10 -5.26 21.00
C CYS A 217 -14.08 -6.40 20.73
N ARG A 218 -15.39 -6.13 20.82
CA ARG A 218 -16.43 -7.14 20.54
C ARG A 218 -16.38 -7.58 19.07
N ALA A 219 -16.28 -6.63 18.15
CA ALA A 219 -16.21 -6.91 16.71
C ALA A 219 -15.00 -7.80 16.36
N VAL A 220 -13.83 -7.55 16.96
CA VAL A 220 -12.65 -8.42 16.77
C VAL A 220 -12.90 -9.81 17.33
N MET A 221 -13.40 -9.94 18.57
CA MET A 221 -13.66 -11.25 19.19
C MET A 221 -14.68 -12.08 18.38
N ASP A 222 -15.70 -11.43 17.80
CA ASP A 222 -16.68 -12.07 16.92
C ASP A 222 -16.01 -12.63 15.65
N ARG A 223 -15.02 -11.93 15.07
CA ARG A 223 -14.23 -12.42 13.93
C ARG A 223 -13.23 -13.51 14.31
N LEU A 224 -12.63 -13.43 15.50
CA LEU A 224 -11.75 -14.50 16.01
C LEU A 224 -12.49 -15.84 16.17
N SER A 225 -13.79 -15.77 16.44
CA SER A 225 -14.66 -16.94 16.62
C SER A 225 -15.27 -17.47 15.30
N ASP A 226 -15.18 -16.71 14.20
CA ASP A 226 -15.74 -17.11 12.90
C ASP A 226 -14.78 -18.03 12.15
N HIS A 227 -15.17 -19.30 12.00
CA HIS A 227 -14.42 -20.34 11.28
C HIS A 227 -14.16 -20.03 9.80
N LYS A 228 -14.95 -19.16 9.16
CA LYS A 228 -14.71 -18.72 7.78
C LYS A 228 -13.55 -17.73 7.67
N VAL A 229 -13.26 -16.99 8.74
CA VAL A 229 -12.16 -16.02 8.76
C VAL A 229 -10.85 -16.79 8.89
N LYS A 230 -9.95 -16.61 7.92
CA LYS A 230 -8.66 -17.29 7.93
C LYS A 230 -7.80 -16.81 9.12
N PRO A 231 -6.94 -17.69 9.66
CA PRO A 231 -6.03 -17.35 10.75
C PRO A 231 -5.20 -16.08 10.54
N PHE A 232 -4.75 -15.86 9.30
CA PHE A 232 -3.96 -14.67 8.94
C PHE A 232 -4.76 -13.37 9.06
N GLU A 233 -6.03 -13.35 8.65
CA GLU A 233 -6.91 -12.20 8.80
C GLU A 233 -7.20 -11.88 10.28
N ARG A 234 -7.37 -12.93 11.10
CA ARG A 234 -7.53 -12.80 12.55
C ARG A 234 -6.30 -12.15 13.20
N LEU A 235 -5.10 -12.55 12.77
CA LEU A 235 -3.86 -11.92 13.21
C LEU A 235 -3.82 -10.43 12.87
N LYS A 236 -4.13 -10.04 11.62
CA LYS A 236 -4.17 -8.62 11.22
C LYS A 236 -5.11 -7.80 12.10
N LEU A 237 -6.31 -8.30 12.39
CA LEU A 237 -7.28 -7.63 13.28
C LEU A 237 -6.71 -7.39 14.68
N VAL A 238 -6.05 -8.39 15.27
CA VAL A 238 -5.43 -8.24 16.60
C VAL A 238 -4.27 -7.25 16.58
N LEU A 239 -3.45 -7.26 15.53
CA LEU A 239 -2.36 -6.29 15.37
C LEU A 239 -2.89 -4.85 15.22
N LEU A 240 -3.92 -4.64 14.39
CA LEU A 240 -4.58 -3.33 14.23
C LEU A 240 -5.21 -2.85 15.55
N PHE A 241 -5.90 -3.74 16.27
CA PHE A 241 -6.47 -3.42 17.57
C PHE A 241 -5.38 -3.05 18.58
N ALA A 242 -4.29 -3.82 18.64
CA ALA A 242 -3.17 -3.57 19.55
C ALA A 242 -2.43 -2.27 19.24
N LEU A 243 -2.27 -1.93 17.95
CA LEU A 243 -1.69 -0.66 17.49
C LEU A 243 -2.48 0.55 17.97
N ARG A 244 -3.82 0.50 17.84
CA ARG A 244 -4.67 1.63 18.21
C ARG A 244 -4.98 1.70 19.70
N TYR A 245 -5.39 0.59 20.29
CA TYR A 245 -5.96 0.55 21.64
C TYR A 245 -5.03 -0.04 22.69
N GLY A 246 -3.86 -0.56 22.33
CA GLY A 246 -3.03 -1.31 23.26
C GLY A 246 -2.47 -0.50 24.44
N HIS A 247 -2.55 0.83 24.45
CA HIS A 247 -2.14 1.64 25.62
C HIS A 247 -3.19 1.60 26.73
N GLU A 248 -4.47 1.65 26.37
CA GLU A 248 -5.61 1.64 27.31
C GLU A 248 -6.26 0.27 27.45
N GLY A 249 -6.02 -0.63 26.50
CA GLY A 249 -6.67 -1.93 26.37
C GLY A 249 -5.70 -3.10 26.40
N SER A 250 -4.64 -3.05 27.22
CA SER A 250 -3.61 -4.11 27.29
C SER A 250 -4.21 -5.48 27.65
N HIS A 251 -5.16 -5.52 28.59
CA HIS A 251 -5.84 -6.76 28.96
C HIS A 251 -6.62 -7.37 27.78
N GLN A 252 -7.33 -6.55 27.00
CA GLN A 252 -8.06 -7.03 25.82
C GLN A 252 -7.09 -7.57 24.76
N VAL A 253 -5.93 -6.93 24.58
CA VAL A 253 -4.89 -7.42 23.68
C VAL A 253 -4.35 -8.78 24.15
N ASP A 254 -4.07 -8.93 25.44
CA ASP A 254 -3.60 -10.21 26.00
C ASP A 254 -4.64 -11.33 25.85
N GLU A 255 -5.92 -11.02 26.06
CA GLU A 255 -7.04 -11.94 25.83
C GLU A 255 -7.11 -12.38 24.35
N MET A 256 -7.07 -11.43 23.42
CA MET A 256 -7.08 -11.72 21.97
C MET A 256 -5.88 -12.57 21.54
N ILE A 257 -4.68 -12.29 22.06
CA ILE A 257 -3.48 -13.10 21.80
C ILE A 257 -3.67 -14.51 22.34
N ALA A 258 -4.22 -14.67 23.55
CA ALA A 258 -4.49 -15.99 24.12
C ALA A 258 -5.50 -16.78 23.27
N THR A 259 -6.56 -16.14 22.77
CA THR A 259 -7.54 -16.75 21.85
C THR A 259 -6.89 -17.17 20.54
N LEU A 260 -6.04 -16.32 19.94
CA LEU A 260 -5.30 -16.66 18.71
C LEU A 260 -4.36 -17.86 18.90
N SER A 261 -3.60 -17.89 20.00
CA SER A 261 -2.64 -18.95 20.28
C SER A 261 -3.29 -20.33 20.44
N GLN A 262 -4.54 -20.39 20.91
CA GLN A 262 -5.30 -21.64 21.00
C GLN A 262 -5.69 -22.23 19.62
N GLN A 263 -5.63 -21.42 18.56
CA GLN A 263 -6.06 -21.81 17.21
C GLN A 263 -4.91 -22.35 16.34
N ASN A 264 -3.71 -22.56 16.91
CA ASN A 264 -2.52 -23.10 16.22
C ASN A 264 -2.17 -22.40 14.90
N VAL A 265 -2.23 -21.06 14.91
CA VAL A 265 -1.95 -20.24 13.73
C VAL A 265 -0.42 -20.15 13.54
N GLU A 266 0.05 -20.19 12.30
CA GLU A 266 1.47 -19.93 11.99
C GLU A 266 1.82 -18.50 12.46
N TYR A 267 3.02 -18.29 13.02
CA TYR A 267 3.47 -17.00 13.59
C TYR A 267 2.79 -16.55 14.90
N THR A 268 1.93 -17.36 15.54
CA THR A 268 1.24 -16.99 16.79
C THR A 268 1.82 -17.62 18.05
N ASN A 269 3.15 -17.71 18.17
CA ASN A 269 3.71 -17.84 19.51
C ASN A 269 3.48 -16.50 20.23
N THR A 270 2.76 -16.55 21.35
CA THR A 270 2.44 -15.41 22.22
C THR A 270 3.63 -14.46 22.43
N MET A 271 4.83 -15.00 22.65
CA MET A 271 6.04 -14.19 22.87
C MET A 271 6.43 -13.37 21.64
N SER A 272 6.37 -13.97 20.45
CA SER A 272 6.68 -13.28 19.19
C SER A 272 5.68 -12.18 18.88
N LEU A 273 4.39 -12.43 19.12
CA LEU A 273 3.34 -11.43 18.93
C LEU A 273 3.48 -10.24 19.88
N GLN A 274 3.73 -10.49 21.16
CA GLN A 274 3.97 -9.43 22.13
C GLN A 274 5.20 -8.60 21.77
N HIS A 275 6.27 -9.25 21.30
CA HIS A 275 7.47 -8.55 20.84
C HIS A 275 7.17 -7.65 19.63
N ILE A 276 6.47 -8.16 18.62
CA ILE A 276 6.08 -7.42 17.42
C ILE A 276 5.18 -6.24 17.75
N ILE A 277 4.16 -6.44 18.58
CA ILE A 277 3.27 -5.35 19.01
C ILE A 277 4.08 -4.27 19.71
N LYS A 278 5.01 -4.65 20.59
CA LYS A 278 5.90 -3.69 21.27
C LYS A 278 6.78 -2.93 20.27
N LEU A 279 7.38 -3.62 19.30
CA LEU A 279 8.21 -3.01 18.26
C LEU A 279 7.41 -2.02 17.40
N MET A 280 6.25 -2.41 16.89
CA MET A 280 5.43 -1.53 16.06
C MET A 280 4.99 -0.29 16.85
N ARG A 281 4.56 -0.47 18.11
CA ARG A 281 4.12 0.64 18.96
C ARG A 281 5.25 1.58 19.36
N ALA A 282 6.47 1.08 19.58
CA ALA A 282 7.62 1.92 19.90
C ALA A 282 8.00 2.86 18.73
N ASN A 283 7.71 2.46 17.50
CA ASN A 283 8.04 3.22 16.29
C ASN A 283 6.85 4.02 15.73
N THR A 284 5.67 3.86 16.32
CA THR A 284 4.42 4.50 15.89
C THR A 284 4.08 5.69 16.76
N ARG A 285 3.74 6.83 16.15
CA ARG A 285 3.06 7.93 16.85
C ARG A 285 1.56 7.79 16.67
N ILE A 286 0.88 7.30 17.70
CA ILE A 286 -0.58 7.01 17.70
C ILE A 286 -1.40 8.25 17.27
N SER A 287 -1.02 9.45 17.73
CA SER A 287 -1.68 10.70 17.34
C SER A 287 -1.61 10.99 15.84
N ASP A 288 -0.53 10.58 15.20
CA ASP A 288 -0.28 10.86 13.79
C ASP A 288 -1.03 9.86 12.91
N LEU A 289 -1.05 8.58 13.31
CA LEU A 289 -1.76 7.51 12.58
C LEU A 289 -3.29 7.55 12.76
N PHE A 290 -3.79 7.85 13.96
CA PHE A 290 -5.22 7.74 14.28
C PHE A 290 -5.90 9.06 14.63
N GLY A 291 -5.15 10.16 14.77
CA GLY A 291 -5.65 11.39 15.41
C GLY A 291 -6.46 12.35 14.53
N ASN A 292 -6.70 12.05 13.25
CA ASN A 292 -7.08 13.12 12.31
C ASN A 292 -8.29 12.82 11.39
N GLN A 293 -9.46 12.58 11.98
CA GLN A 293 -10.76 12.73 11.30
C GLN A 293 -10.88 14.12 10.61
N ASN A 294 -10.30 15.17 11.19
CA ASN A 294 -10.30 16.54 10.65
C ASN A 294 -9.31 16.78 9.48
N PHE A 295 -8.38 15.86 9.20
CA PHE A 295 -7.50 15.96 8.02
C PHE A 295 -8.03 15.18 6.83
N LEU A 296 -8.81 14.10 7.01
CA LEU A 296 -9.54 13.44 5.91
C LEU A 296 -10.36 14.46 5.09
N ALA A 297 -11.05 15.36 5.79
CA ALA A 297 -11.79 16.47 5.19
C ALA A 297 -10.92 17.56 4.52
N ARG A 298 -9.61 17.61 4.82
CA ARG A 298 -8.66 18.57 4.23
C ARG A 298 -7.79 17.96 3.12
N ALA A 299 -7.55 16.65 3.14
CA ALA A 299 -6.78 15.95 2.12
C ALA A 299 -7.50 15.86 0.77
N SER A 300 -8.83 15.85 0.84
CA SER A 300 -9.72 16.07 -0.32
C SER A 300 -9.42 17.37 -1.10
N LYS A 301 -8.75 18.37 -0.49
CA LYS A 301 -8.38 19.62 -1.17
C LYS A 301 -7.07 19.55 -1.97
N LEU A 302 -6.14 18.66 -1.62
CA LEU A 302 -4.91 18.45 -2.41
C LEU A 302 -5.09 17.42 -3.52
N VAL A 303 -6.00 16.46 -3.32
CA VAL A 303 -6.39 15.45 -4.31
C VAL A 303 -7.43 16.00 -5.30
N GLY A 304 -7.81 17.28 -5.20
CA GLY A 304 -8.67 17.93 -6.18
C GLY A 304 -10.08 17.35 -6.22
N GLY A 305 -10.85 17.48 -5.14
CA GLY A 305 -12.32 17.60 -5.22
C GLY A 305 -13.12 16.41 -5.77
N LEU A 306 -12.50 15.27 -6.05
CA LEU A 306 -13.21 14.03 -6.35
C LEU A 306 -13.38 13.26 -5.05
N LYS A 307 -14.56 13.41 -4.46
CA LYS A 307 -15.14 12.35 -3.64
C LYS A 307 -15.19 11.11 -4.54
N GLY A 308 -14.18 10.25 -4.46
CA GLY A 308 -14.47 8.83 -4.66
C GLY A 308 -15.53 8.50 -3.62
N ASP A 309 -16.58 7.79 -4.01
CA ASP A 309 -17.59 7.36 -3.05
C ASP A 309 -16.88 6.50 -2.01
N ASP A 310 -16.47 7.12 -0.91
CA ASP A 310 -15.74 6.47 0.17
C ASP A 310 -16.68 5.43 0.75
N THR A 311 -16.54 4.21 0.25
CA THR A 311 -17.26 3.06 0.76
C THR A 311 -16.83 2.83 2.21
N VAL A 312 -17.62 2.06 2.95
CA VAL A 312 -17.24 1.65 4.32
C VAL A 312 -15.88 0.93 4.35
N TYR A 313 -15.39 0.44 3.21
CA TYR A 313 -14.17 -0.33 3.06
C TYR A 313 -12.92 0.49 2.70
N THR A 314 -13.08 1.78 2.34
CA THR A 314 -11.97 2.61 1.80
C THR A 314 -11.84 3.96 2.51
N GLN A 315 -12.17 4.03 3.80
CA GLN A 315 -12.16 5.28 4.58
C GLN A 315 -10.75 5.70 5.01
N HIS A 316 -9.87 4.73 5.26
CA HIS A 316 -8.48 4.97 5.63
C HIS A 316 -7.71 5.75 4.56
N GLN A 317 -6.79 6.62 5.02
CA GLN A 317 -5.78 7.24 4.17
C GLN A 317 -4.40 7.00 4.78
N PRO A 318 -3.41 6.55 3.99
CA PRO A 318 -2.05 6.34 4.47
C PRO A 318 -1.46 7.60 5.09
N PHE A 319 -0.65 7.42 6.14
CA PHE A 319 -0.02 8.55 6.81
C PHE A 319 0.94 9.33 5.88
N LEU A 320 1.47 8.65 4.86
CA LEU A 320 2.27 9.26 3.79
C LEU A 320 1.58 10.51 3.20
N ILE A 321 0.25 10.50 3.07
CA ILE A 321 -0.48 11.61 2.44
C ILE A 321 -0.36 12.87 3.28
N GLN A 322 -0.58 12.78 4.59
CA GLN A 322 -0.43 13.91 5.51
C GLN A 322 1.01 14.47 5.51
N THR A 323 1.99 13.58 5.35
CA THR A 323 3.42 13.95 5.26
C THR A 323 3.70 14.72 3.98
N LEU A 324 3.24 14.20 2.84
CA LEU A 324 3.38 14.85 1.52
C LEU A 324 2.66 16.20 1.48
N GLU A 325 1.48 16.32 2.08
CA GLU A 325 0.78 17.59 2.15
C GLU A 325 1.57 18.64 2.92
N SER A 326 2.09 18.25 4.08
CA SER A 326 2.86 19.12 4.96
C SER A 326 4.13 19.57 4.25
N LEU A 327 4.75 18.68 3.47
CA LEU A 327 5.92 18.99 2.66
C LEU A 327 5.61 19.97 1.53
N ALA A 328 4.61 19.67 0.71
CA ALA A 328 4.20 20.50 -0.42
C ALA A 328 3.77 21.91 0.01
N LYS A 329 3.19 22.04 1.22
CA LYS A 329 2.75 23.32 1.80
C LYS A 329 3.86 24.07 2.56
N GLY A 330 5.07 23.52 2.68
CA GLY A 330 6.17 24.11 3.47
C GLY A 330 5.90 24.13 4.98
N LYS A 331 5.06 23.22 5.48
CA LYS A 331 4.63 23.13 6.89
C LYS A 331 5.23 21.94 7.64
N MET A 332 6.19 21.26 7.02
CA MET A 332 6.87 20.12 7.62
C MET A 332 7.75 20.58 8.78
N LYS A 333 7.66 19.90 9.92
CA LYS A 333 8.43 20.24 11.13
C LYS A 333 9.86 19.72 11.01
N ASP A 334 10.85 20.60 11.14
CA ASP A 334 12.28 20.25 11.08
C ASP A 334 12.71 19.25 12.18
N MET A 335 12.02 19.21 13.33
CA MET A 335 12.32 18.20 14.37
C MET A 335 11.91 16.78 13.95
N ASP A 336 10.80 16.65 13.24
CA ASP A 336 10.26 15.35 12.83
C ASP A 336 10.89 14.89 11.50
N PHE A 337 11.18 15.85 10.62
CA PHE A 337 11.77 15.62 9.30
C PHE A 337 12.90 16.61 9.02
N PRO A 338 14.07 16.45 9.68
CA PRO A 338 15.21 17.33 9.50
C PRO A 338 15.67 17.41 8.04
N LEU A 339 16.10 18.61 7.66
CA LEU A 339 16.78 18.89 6.40
C LEU A 339 18.28 18.67 6.56
N LEU A 340 18.88 17.88 5.68
CA LEU A 340 20.30 17.54 5.75
C LEU A 340 21.15 18.49 4.90
N GLY A 341 22.08 19.20 5.55
CA GLY A 341 23.01 20.15 4.92
C GLY A 341 22.41 21.53 4.63
N ASP A 342 23.28 22.48 4.25
CA ASP A 342 22.88 23.80 3.80
C ASP A 342 22.34 23.68 2.37
N SER A 343 21.02 23.69 2.23
CA SER A 343 20.39 23.60 0.91
C SER A 343 20.74 24.84 0.08
N HIS A 344 21.04 24.65 -1.22
CA HIS A 344 21.14 25.73 -2.21
C HIS A 344 19.76 26.36 -2.55
N GLY A 345 18.83 26.35 -1.59
CA GLY A 345 17.45 26.85 -1.72
C GLY A 345 16.92 27.29 -0.36
N SER A 346 15.95 28.19 -0.37
CA SER A 346 15.36 28.71 0.87
C SER A 346 14.58 27.61 1.60
N LYS A 347 14.51 27.66 2.94
CA LYS A 347 13.67 26.74 3.73
C LYS A 347 12.19 26.77 3.32
N ASP A 348 11.78 27.85 2.65
CA ASP A 348 10.42 28.12 2.19
C ASP A 348 10.17 27.73 0.72
N ASP A 349 11.19 27.23 -0.01
CA ASP A 349 11.01 26.79 -1.39
C ASP A 349 10.14 25.54 -1.44
N LYS A 350 8.95 25.71 -2.03
CA LYS A 350 8.02 24.61 -2.27
C LYS A 350 8.64 23.70 -3.33
N PRO A 351 8.76 22.39 -3.07
CA PRO A 351 9.27 21.46 -4.06
C PRO A 351 8.28 21.36 -5.24
N GLN A 352 8.81 21.38 -6.46
CA GLN A 352 8.06 20.98 -7.66
C GLN A 352 8.12 19.47 -7.86
N GLU A 353 9.14 18.81 -7.32
CA GLU A 353 9.34 17.38 -7.41
C GLU A 353 9.67 16.80 -6.02
N ILE A 354 8.94 15.78 -5.60
CA ILE A 354 9.21 15.03 -4.37
C ILE A 354 9.48 13.57 -4.75
N VAL A 355 10.63 13.05 -4.34
CA VAL A 355 10.95 11.63 -4.41
C VAL A 355 10.85 11.07 -3.01
N VAL A 356 9.92 10.15 -2.79
CA VAL A 356 9.78 9.43 -1.52
C VAL A 356 10.52 8.11 -1.63
N PHE A 357 11.39 7.82 -0.66
CA PHE A 357 12.00 6.51 -0.50
C PHE A 357 11.60 5.90 0.84
N MET A 358 10.84 4.80 0.81
CA MET A 358 10.36 4.10 1.98
C MET A 358 11.22 2.86 2.29
N ILE A 359 11.98 2.93 3.38
CA ILE A 359 12.71 1.79 3.94
C ILE A 359 11.70 0.80 4.52
N GLY A 360 11.79 -0.48 4.14
CA GLY A 360 10.82 -1.50 4.55
C GLY A 360 9.63 -1.65 3.59
N GLY A 361 9.63 -0.87 2.50
CA GLY A 361 8.72 -1.06 1.37
C GLY A 361 7.50 -0.14 1.37
N VAL A 362 6.98 0.06 0.16
CA VAL A 362 5.77 0.84 -0.14
C VAL A 362 4.58 -0.07 -0.40
N THR A 363 3.36 0.45 -0.30
CA THR A 363 2.15 -0.29 -0.67
C THR A 363 1.53 0.25 -1.96
N PHE A 364 0.70 -0.56 -2.61
CA PHE A 364 -0.11 -0.08 -3.75
C PHE A 364 -1.21 0.90 -3.33
N GLU A 365 -1.63 0.90 -2.06
CA GLU A 365 -2.51 1.94 -1.52
C GLU A 365 -1.84 3.31 -1.60
N GLU A 366 -0.59 3.41 -1.13
CA GLU A 366 0.21 4.62 -1.20
C GLU A 366 0.48 5.04 -2.66
N ALA A 367 0.80 4.07 -3.53
CA ALA A 367 1.00 4.34 -4.95
C ALA A 367 -0.24 4.93 -5.62
N ARG A 368 -1.44 4.44 -5.28
CA ARG A 368 -2.71 4.99 -5.76
C ARG A 368 -2.86 6.46 -5.38
N PHE A 369 -2.67 6.80 -4.11
CA PHE A 369 -2.81 8.19 -3.67
C PHE A 369 -1.74 9.10 -4.28
N VAL A 370 -0.50 8.62 -4.44
CA VAL A 370 0.55 9.36 -5.15
C VAL A 370 0.14 9.62 -6.62
N ALA A 371 -0.40 8.62 -7.31
CA ALA A 371 -0.90 8.79 -8.67
C ALA A 371 -2.06 9.80 -8.74
N GLN A 372 -2.96 9.79 -7.75
CA GLN A 372 -4.03 10.78 -7.64
C GLN A 372 -3.49 12.21 -7.45
N ILE A 373 -2.49 12.39 -6.57
CA ILE A 373 -1.87 13.72 -6.38
C ILE A 373 -1.22 14.19 -7.68
N ASN A 374 -0.49 13.32 -8.37
CA ASN A 374 0.12 13.67 -9.67
C ASN A 374 -0.92 14.02 -10.74
N GLY A 375 -2.09 13.36 -10.72
CA GLY A 375 -3.20 13.64 -11.62
C GLY A 375 -3.97 14.94 -11.33
N SER A 376 -3.76 15.56 -10.17
CA SER A 376 -4.52 16.76 -9.74
C SER A 376 -4.16 18.05 -10.48
N GLY A 377 -3.07 18.05 -11.26
CA GLY A 377 -2.65 19.22 -12.05
C GLY A 377 -2.10 20.39 -11.24
N ASN A 378 -1.71 20.17 -9.98
CA ASN A 378 -1.18 21.18 -9.07
C ASN A 378 0.30 21.58 -9.33
N GLY A 379 0.94 21.01 -10.36
CA GLY A 379 2.33 21.28 -10.73
C GLY A 379 3.37 20.57 -9.84
N LEU A 380 2.94 19.78 -8.85
CA LEU A 380 3.78 18.93 -8.03
C LEU A 380 3.86 17.53 -8.65
N VAL A 381 5.06 17.02 -8.83
CA VAL A 381 5.32 15.64 -9.28
C VAL A 381 5.91 14.84 -8.13
N ILE A 382 5.29 13.70 -7.84
CA ILE A 382 5.71 12.80 -6.77
C ILE A 382 6.12 11.46 -7.37
N THR A 383 7.34 11.03 -7.06
CA THR A 383 7.80 9.67 -7.34
C THR A 383 7.87 8.88 -6.04
N LEU A 384 7.21 7.72 -6.00
CA LEU A 384 7.22 6.83 -4.85
C LEU A 384 8.12 5.61 -5.13
N GLY A 385 9.08 5.37 -4.24
CA GLY A 385 9.93 4.20 -4.26
C GLY A 385 10.17 3.67 -2.84
N GLY A 386 10.72 2.47 -2.76
CA GLY A 386 11.12 1.85 -1.50
C GLY A 386 11.94 0.61 -1.74
N THR A 387 12.33 -0.07 -0.67
CA THR A 387 13.12 -1.32 -0.75
C THR A 387 12.38 -2.45 -1.47
N SER A 388 11.04 -2.42 -1.44
CA SER A 388 10.13 -3.39 -2.05
C SER A 388 8.74 -2.77 -2.19
N ILE A 389 7.85 -3.47 -2.90
CA ILE A 389 6.40 -3.26 -2.80
C ILE A 389 5.85 -4.40 -1.94
N VAL A 390 5.17 -4.06 -0.86
CA VAL A 390 4.69 -5.03 0.14
C VAL A 390 3.17 -5.12 0.15
N ASN A 391 2.67 -6.33 0.36
CA ASN A 391 1.33 -6.61 0.86
C ASN A 391 1.41 -7.02 2.33
N SER A 392 0.26 -7.30 2.97
CA SER A 392 0.23 -7.66 4.38
C SER A 392 1.04 -8.92 4.70
N THR A 393 1.05 -9.89 3.79
CA THR A 393 1.79 -11.16 3.95
C THR A 393 3.30 -10.90 3.96
N VAL A 394 3.83 -10.18 2.98
CA VAL A 394 5.26 -9.86 2.88
C VAL A 394 5.68 -8.98 4.05
N PHE A 395 4.89 -7.97 4.39
CA PHE A 395 5.16 -7.07 5.52
C PHE A 395 5.30 -7.84 6.83
N LEU A 396 4.35 -8.74 7.14
CA LEU A 396 4.41 -9.54 8.36
C LEU A 396 5.57 -10.54 8.32
N GLN A 397 5.80 -11.23 7.21
CA GLN A 397 6.95 -12.14 7.08
C GLN A 397 8.29 -11.44 7.35
N ASP A 398 8.48 -10.24 6.81
CA ASP A 398 9.69 -9.46 7.04
C ASP A 398 9.78 -8.99 8.50
N LEU A 399 8.66 -8.64 9.13
CA LEU A 399 8.62 -8.27 10.54
C LEU A 399 8.99 -9.45 11.44
N PHE A 400 8.42 -10.64 11.22
CA PHE A 400 8.71 -11.86 11.99
C PHE A 400 10.14 -12.37 11.78
N ARG A 401 10.75 -12.20 10.59
CA ARG A 401 12.15 -12.60 10.34
C ARG A 401 13.17 -11.75 11.07
N ASN A 402 12.83 -10.51 11.39
CA ASN A 402 13.72 -9.55 12.02
C ASN A 402 13.54 -9.49 13.56
N CYS A 403 12.70 -10.37 14.13
CA CYS A 403 12.41 -10.47 15.56
C CYS A 403 13.19 -11.59 16.26
#